data_AF-A0ABD0RG32-F1
#
_entry.id   AF-A0ABD0RG32-F1
#
_cell.length_a   1.000
_cell.length_b   1.000
_cell.length_c   1.000
_cell.angle_alpha   90.00
_cell.angle_beta   90.00
_cell.angle_gamma   90.00
#
_symmetry.space_group_name_H-M   'P 1'
#
loop_
_entity.id
_entity.type
_entity.pdbx_description
1 polymer ?
#
loop_
_entity_poly.entity_id
_entity_poly.type
_entity_poly.pdbx_seq_one_letter_code
_entity_poly.pdbx_strand_id
1 'polypeptide(L)' 'SLTVRPDATLTINCKVSYSVTDYATAWIRQPAGKALEWIGFIWSDGGLAYKDSLKSKFSITRDTS' A
#
# COMPACT_ATOMS: atom_id res chain seq x y z
N SER A 1 -0.84 -6.40 -19.12
CA SER A 1 0.05 -6.29 -17.95
C SER A 1 0.75 -4.95 -18.01
N LEU A 2 1.08 -4.37 -16.85
CA LEU A 2 1.93 -3.18 -16.77
C LEU A 2 3.36 -3.63 -16.45
N THR A 3 4.34 -3.13 -17.21
CA THR A 3 5.76 -3.43 -16.99
C THR A 3 6.49 -2.12 -16.74
N VAL A 4 7.26 -2.07 -15.65
CA VAL A 4 7.94 -0.86 -15.18
C VAL A 4 9.44 -1.14 -15.11
N ARG A 5 10.27 -0.12 -15.39
CA ARG A 5 11.74 -0.24 -15.25
C ARG A 5 12.12 -0.32 -13.77
N PRO A 6 13.22 -0.99 -13.41
CA PRO A 6 13.62 -1.19 -12.00
C PRO A 6 13.72 0.08 -11.16
N ASP A 7 14.12 1.21 -11.76
CA ASP A 7 14.32 2.49 -11.06
C ASP A 7 13.16 3.48 -11.25
N ALA A 8 12.11 3.07 -11.96
CA ALA A 8 10.93 3.91 -12.14
C ALA A 8 9.94 3.70 -11.00
N THR A 9 9.34 4.79 -10.53
CA THR A 9 8.29 4.74 -9.51
C THR A 9 6.95 4.43 -10.17
N LEU A 10 6.16 3.55 -9.54
CA LEU A 10 4.78 3.26 -9.91
C LEU A 10 3.86 3.64 -8.77
N THR A 11 2.83 4.42 -9.07
CA THR A 11 1.75 4.74 -8.12
C THR A 11 0.51 3.92 -8.45
N ILE A 12 -0.08 3.29 -7.44
CA ILE A 12 -1.35 2.55 -7.54
C ILE A 12 -2.38 3.27 -6.69
N ASN A 13 -3.52 3.62 -7.28
CA ASN A 13 -4.63 4.27 -6.59
C ASN A 13 -5.74 3.25 -6.31
N CYS A 14 -6.25 3.24 -5.08
CA CYS A 14 -7.43 2.46 -4.69
C CYS A 14 -8.53 3.42 -4.24
N LYS A 15 -9.65 3.45 -4.95
CA LYS A 15 -10.84 4.19 -4.53
C LYS A 15 -11.76 3.24 -3.78
N VAL A 16 -12.13 3.62 -2.56
CA VAL A 16 -12.97 2.82 -1.68
C VAL A 16 -14.32 3.50 -1.45
N SER A 17 -15.31 2.72 -1.04
CA SER A 17 -16.66 3.22 -0.71
C SER A 17 -16.84 3.55 0.78
N TYR A 18 -15.91 3.16 1.65
CA TYR A 18 -15.93 3.51 3.06
C TYR A 18 -15.18 4.83 3.30
N SER A 19 -15.47 5.47 4.43
CA SER A 19 -14.72 6.63 4.90
C SER A 19 -13.33 6.20 5.33
N VAL A 20 -12.31 6.62 4.58
CA VAL A 20 -10.92 6.25 4.86
C VAL A 20 -10.41 6.83 6.18
N THR A 21 -11.13 7.76 6.80
CA THR A 21 -10.88 8.30 8.14
C THR A 21 -11.53 7.50 9.27
N ASP A 22 -12.31 6.47 8.97
CA ASP A 22 -12.99 5.67 9.99
C ASP A 22 -12.32 4.30 10.18
N TYR A 23 -11.63 3.81 9.14
CA TYR A 23 -10.97 2.49 9.13
C TYR A 23 -9.54 2.58 8.60
N ALA A 24 -8.70 1.62 9.03
CA ALA A 24 -7.38 1.45 8.43
C ALA A 24 -7.46 0.80 7.05
N THR A 25 -6.58 1.22 6.13
CA THR A 25 -6.42 0.60 4.81
C THR A 25 -5.08 -0.12 4.74
N ALA A 26 -5.10 -1.44 4.54
CA ALA A 26 -3.91 -2.26 4.40
C ALA A 26 -3.59 -2.59 2.93
N TRP A 27 -2.31 -2.70 2.62
CA TRP A 27 -1.80 -3.11 1.32
C TRP A 27 -1.04 -4.43 1.44
N ILE A 28 -1.32 -5.34 0.51
CA ILE A 28 -0.68 -6.66 0.40
C ILE A 28 -0.20 -6.87 -1.04
N ARG A 29 0.77 -7.77 -1.22
CA ARG A 29 1.18 -8.25 -2.55
C ARG A 29 1.28 -9.76 -2.57
N GLN A 30 1.19 -10.32 -3.77
CA GLN A 30 1.46 -11.72 -4.02
C GLN A 30 2.43 -11.87 -5.19
N PRO A 31 3.72 -12.13 -4.93
CA PRO A 31 4.63 -12.50 -6.00
C PRO A 31 4.20 -13.84 -6.63
N ALA A 32 4.43 -14.01 -7.95
CA ALA A 32 4.09 -15.25 -8.64
C ALA A 32 4.74 -16.47 -7.95
N GLY A 33 3.94 -17.49 -7.66
CA GLY A 33 4.39 -18.70 -6.97
C GLY A 33 4.67 -18.54 -5.47
N LYS A 34 4.31 -17.40 -4.86
CA LYS A 34 4.51 -17.15 -3.42
C LYS A 34 3.19 -16.88 -2.68
N ALA A 35 3.25 -16.98 -1.35
CA ALA A 35 2.16 -16.60 -0.47
C ALA A 35 1.94 -15.07 -0.45
N LEU A 36 0.79 -14.66 0.07
CA LEU A 36 0.49 -13.24 0.32
C LEU A 36 1.50 -12.66 1.32
N GLU A 37 1.93 -11.44 1.05
CA GLU A 37 2.85 -10.69 1.89
C GLU A 37 2.25 -9.32 2.20
N TRP A 38 2.15 -9.01 3.49
CA TRP A 38 1.73 -7.69 3.94
C TRP A 38 2.83 -6.64 3.68
N ILE A 39 2.44 -5.49 3.13
CA ILE A 39 3.34 -4.36 2.85
C ILE A 39 3.28 -3.35 4.00
N GLY A 40 2.07 -2.94 4.37
CA GLY A 40 1.84 -1.85 5.29
C GLY A 40 0.35 -1.55 5.44
N PHE A 41 0.01 -0.64 6.36
CA PHE A 41 -1.30 -0.02 6.43
C PHE A 41 -1.18 1.46 6.81
N ILE A 42 -2.24 2.21 6.55
CA ILE A 42 -2.46 3.55 7.08
C ILE A 42 -3.74 3.54 7.94
N TRP A 43 -3.65 4.00 9.19
CA TRP A 43 -4.78 4.13 10.13
C TRP A 43 -5.65 5.34 9.80
N SER A 44 -6.84 5.38 10.41
CA SER A 44 -7.79 6.49 10.34
C SER A 44 -7.19 7.86 10.71
N ASP A 45 -6.23 7.89 11.62
CA ASP A 45 -5.51 9.10 12.06
C ASP A 45 -4.27 9.43 11.21
N GLY A 46 -3.96 8.63 10.18
CA GLY A 46 -2.76 8.75 9.36
C GLY A 46 -1.55 7.96 9.90
N GLY A 47 -1.69 7.23 11.01
CA GLY A 47 -0.64 6.36 11.55
C GLY A 47 -0.22 5.29 10.55
N LEU A 48 1.08 5.25 10.23
CA LEU A 48 1.64 4.32 9.24
C LEU A 48 2.38 3.18 9.93
N ALA A 49 2.19 1.96 9.42
CA ALA A 49 3.04 0.82 9.73
C ALA A 49 3.43 0.10 8.45
N TYR A 50 4.67 -0.39 8.41
CA TYR A 50 5.23 -1.13 7.29
C TYR A 50 5.83 -2.44 7.76
N LYS A 51 5.87 -3.43 6.87
CA LYS A 51 6.74 -4.59 7.06
C LYS A 51 8.19 -4.12 6.99
N ASP A 52 9.00 -4.46 8.00
CA ASP A 52 10.38 -3.99 8.10
C ASP A 52 11.23 -4.25 6.85
N SER A 53 11.06 -5.39 6.20
CA SER A 53 11.80 -5.74 4.98
C SER A 53 11.39 -4.93 3.74
N LEU A 54 10.30 -4.18 3.80
CA LEU A 54 9.69 -3.46 2.67
C LEU A 54 9.57 -1.96 2.90
N LYS A 55 9.81 -1.45 4.12
CA LYS A 55 9.62 -0.03 4.48
C LYS A 55 10.45 0.96 3.65
N SER A 56 11.57 0.53 3.06
CA SER A 56 12.40 1.37 2.18
C SER A 56 11.98 1.34 0.70
N LYS A 57 10.95 0.54 0.35
CA LYS A 57 10.54 0.29 -1.03
C LYS A 57 9.17 0.85 -1.39
N PHE A 58 8.33 1.13 -0.40
CA PHE A 58 6.95 1.56 -0.61
C PHE A 58 6.64 2.81 0.21
N SER A 59 5.80 3.67 -0.35
CA SER A 59 5.13 4.76 0.34
C SER A 59 3.62 4.52 0.28
N ILE A 60 2.90 4.83 1.35
CA ILE A 60 1.45 4.70 1.43
C ILE A 60 0.91 6.06 1.84
N THR A 61 -0.04 6.57 1.05
CA THR A 61 -0.76 7.82 1.33
C THR A 61 -2.26 7.54 1.29
N ARG A 62 -3.04 8.49 1.82
CA ARG A 62 -4.49 8.47 1.79
C ARG A 62 -5.00 9.86 1.43
N ASP A 63 -6.02 9.89 0.57
CA ASP A 63 -6.76 11.09 0.26
C ASP A 63 -8.10 11.06 1.02
N THR A 64 -8.38 12.11 1.79
CA THR A 64 -9.60 12.25 2.61
C THR A 64 -10.57 13.27 2.03
N SER A 65 -10.29 13.77 0.81
CA SER A 65 -11.07 14.80 0.12
C SER A 65 -12.38 14.29 -0.44
#